data_AF-M8E1W7-F1
#
_entry.id   AF-M8E1W7-F1
#
_cell.length_a   1.000
_cell.length_b   1.000
_cell.length_c   1.000
_cell.angle_alpha   90.00
_cell.angle_beta   90.00
_cell.angle_gamma   90.00
#
_symmetry.space_group_name_H-M   'P 1'
#
loop_
_entity.id
_entity.type
_entity.pdbx_description
1 polymer ?
#
loop_
_entity_poly.entity_id
_entity_poly.type
_entity_poly.pdbx_seq_one_letter_code
_entity_poly.pdbx_strand_id
1 'polypeptide(L)' 'MNKWLSLLGGLVGGYAFLKTPLEGSFLSGLNPVVDGLGIISILVFSAALIYTGVRDIIQR' A
#
# COMPACT_ATOMS: atom_id res chain seq x y z
N MET A 1 6.89 -1.48 -17.43
CA MET A 1 5.77 -1.38 -16.47
C MET A 1 5.45 0.09 -16.27
N ASN A 2 4.19 0.48 -16.44
CA ASN A 2 3.78 1.89 -16.30
C ASN A 2 3.84 2.27 -14.82
N LYS A 3 4.52 3.37 -14.48
CA LYS A 3 4.73 3.84 -13.09
C LYS A 3 3.42 3.90 -12.28
N TRP A 4 2.34 4.32 -12.92
CA TRP A 4 0.99 4.34 -12.36
C TRP A 4 0.46 2.96 -11.92
N LEU A 5 0.70 1.91 -12.71
CA LEU A 5 0.28 0.55 -12.35
C LEU A 5 1.04 0.01 -11.14
N SER A 6 2.32 0.35 -11.02
CA SER A 6 3.12 -0.02 -9.85
C SER A 6 2.63 0.66 -8.57
N LEU A 7 2.24 1.94 -8.66
CA LEU A 7 1.72 2.68 -7.51
C LEU A 7 0.34 2.16 -7.08
N LEU A 8 -0.54 1.89 -8.04
CA LEU A 8 -1.85 1.28 -7.78
C LEU A 8 -1.71 -0.14 -7.22
N GLY A 9 -0.81 -0.95 -7.79
CA GLY A 9 -0.53 -2.30 -7.32
C GLY A 9 0.00 -2.32 -5.89
N GLY A 10 0.85 -1.36 -5.52
CA GLY A 10 1.34 -1.19 -4.15
C GLY A 10 0.23 -0.83 -3.16
N LEU A 11 -0.70 0.03 -3.57
CA LEU A 11 -1.85 0.44 -2.74
C LEU A 11 -2.82 -0.72 -2.51
N VAL A 12 -3.13 -1.48 -3.56
CA VAL A 12 -3.94 -2.71 -3.47
C VAL A 12 -3.25 -3.78 -2.64
N GLY A 13 -1.92 -3.93 -2.78
CA GLY A 13 -1.11 -4.84 -1.97
C GLY A 13 -1.08 -4.47 -0.50
N GLY A 14 -0.93 -3.18 -0.17
CA GLY A 14 -1.04 -2.69 1.21
C GLY A 14 -2.42 -2.93 1.83
N TYR A 15 -3.48 -2.76 1.05
CA TYR A 15 -4.84 -3.11 1.47
C TYR A 15 -5.04 -4.62 1.69
N ALA A 16 -4.45 -5.44 0.83
CA ALA A 16 -4.49 -6.89 0.97
C ALA A 16 -3.79 -7.36 2.25
N PHE A 17 -2.68 -6.72 2.64
CA PHE A 17 -2.03 -7.00 3.93
C PHE A 17 -2.97 -6.77 5.11
N LEU A 18 -3.67 -5.63 5.15
CA LEU A 18 -4.62 -5.33 6.23
C LEU A 18 -5.83 -6.26 6.26
N LYS A 19 -6.19 -6.83 5.11
CA LYS A 19 -7.37 -7.70 4.98
C LYS A 19 -7.02 -9.18 5.11
N THR A 20 -5.74 -9.51 5.33
CA THR A 20 -5.30 -10.90 5.46
C THR A 20 -5.73 -11.41 6.84
N PRO A 21 -6.62 -12.41 6.92
CA PRO A 21 -7.05 -12.95 8.21
C PRO A 21 -5.92 -13.79 8.80
N LEU A 22 -5.16 -13.22 9.72
CA LEU A 22 -4.11 -13.93 10.46
C LEU A 22 -4.61 -14.46 11.82
N GLU A 23 -5.79 -14.02 12.25
CA GLU A 23 -6.48 -14.50 13.45
C GLU A 23 -6.74 -16.02 13.36
N GLY A 24 -6.33 -16.77 14.39
CA GLY A 24 -6.45 -18.23 14.42
C GLY A 24 -5.38 -19.00 13.64
N SER A 25 -4.43 -18.32 12.99
CA SER A 25 -3.29 -18.94 12.30
C SER A 25 -2.03 -18.99 13.17
N PHE A 26 -1.05 -19.82 12.77
CA PHE A 26 0.31 -19.82 13.35
C PHE A 26 1.00 -18.45 13.24
N LEU A 27 0.55 -17.59 12.32
CA LEU A 27 1.08 -16.24 12.08
C LEU A 27 0.33 -15.16 12.87
N SER A 28 -0.59 -15.52 13.77
CA SER A 28 -1.32 -14.56 14.63
C SER A 28 -0.41 -13.67 15.48
N GLY A 29 0.80 -14.12 15.84
CA GLY A 29 1.80 -13.29 16.51
C GLY A 29 2.40 -12.18 15.65
N LEU A 30 2.30 -12.29 14.31
CA LEU A 30 2.78 -11.30 13.34
C LEU A 30 1.70 -10.31 12.91
N ASN A 31 0.45 -10.49 13.37
CA ASN A 31 -0.67 -9.61 13.04
C ASN A 31 -0.33 -8.10 13.18
N PRO A 32 0.24 -7.61 14.31
CA PRO A 32 0.57 -6.19 14.42
C PRO A 32 1.65 -5.72 13.43
N VAL A 33 2.55 -6.60 13.02
CA VAL A 33 3.61 -6.28 12.04
C VAL A 33 3.02 -6.20 10.63
N VAL A 34 2.15 -7.15 10.28
CA VAL A 34 1.49 -7.20 8.97
C VAL A 34 0.55 -6.02 8.79
N ASP A 35 -0.22 -5.67 9.83
CA ASP A 35 -1.06 -4.47 9.82
C ASP A 35 -0.23 -3.19 9.71
N GLY A 36 0.87 -3.10 10.46
CA GLY A 36 1.81 -1.99 10.36
C GLY A 36 2.37 -1.82 8.94
N LEU A 37 2.80 -2.91 8.31
CA LEU A 37 3.29 -2.90 6.92
C LEU A 37 2.18 -2.53 5.93
N GLY A 38 0.95 -3.00 6.13
CA GLY A 38 -0.19 -2.64 5.31
C GLY A 38 -0.48 -1.13 5.36
N ILE A 39 -0.51 -0.54 6.55
CA ILE A 39 -0.70 0.90 6.76
C ILE A 39 0.44 1.70 6.12
N ILE A 40 1.69 1.33 6.37
CA ILE A 40 2.87 2.02 5.81
C ILE A 40 2.84 1.96 4.28
N SER A 41 2.54 0.79 3.72
CA SER A 41 2.44 0.60 2.27
C SER A 41 1.37 1.52 1.68
N ILE A 42 0.15 1.53 2.24
CA ILE A 42 -0.92 2.42 1.78
C ILE A 42 -0.50 3.89 1.85
N LEU A 43 0.10 4.33 2.96
CA LEU A 43 0.56 5.71 3.12
C LEU A 43 1.59 6.11 2.07
N VAL A 44 2.63 5.29 1.88
CA VAL A 44 3.73 5.58 0.95
C VAL A 44 3.22 5.59 -0.49
N PHE A 45 2.46 4.57 -0.89
CA PHE A 45 1.95 4.49 -2.26
C PHE A 45 0.91 5.56 -2.56
N SER A 46 0.04 5.90 -1.60
CA SER A 46 -0.93 6.99 -1.72
C SER A 46 -0.23 8.35 -1.85
N ALA A 47 0.74 8.64 -0.99
CA ALA A 47 1.52 9.88 -1.07
C ALA A 47 2.28 9.99 -2.41
N ALA A 48 2.88 8.89 -2.87
CA ALA A 48 3.55 8.83 -4.16
C ALA A 48 2.58 9.07 -5.33
N LEU A 49 1.37 8.49 -5.29
CA LEU A 49 0.30 8.70 -6.26
C LEU A 49 -0.09 10.18 -6.33
N ILE A 50 -0.38 10.79 -5.18
CA ILE A 50 -0.73 12.21 -5.08
C ILE A 50 0.40 13.07 -5.63
N TYR A 51 1.65 12.82 -5.22
CA TYR A 51 2.80 13.56 -5.71
C TYR A 51 2.96 13.44 -7.23
N THR A 52 2.87 12.23 -7.78
CA THR A 52 2.98 12.02 -9.23
C THR A 52 1.83 12.66 -9.99
N GLY A 53 0.60 12.59 -9.48
CA GLY A 53 -0.56 13.22 -10.12
C GLY A 53 -0.48 14.74 -10.10
N VAL A 54 -0.14 15.34 -8.96
CA VAL A 54 0.02 16.79 -8.83
C VAL A 54 1.18 17.29 -9.70
N ARG A 55 2.32 16.58 -9.71
CA ARG A 55 3.45 16.91 -10.56
C ARG A 55 3.07 16.85 -12.04
N ASP A 56 2.36 15.83 -12.48
CA ASP A 56 1.95 15.68 -13.89
C ASP A 56 0.95 16.77 -14.32
N ILE A 57 0.10 17.23 -13.41
CA ILE A 57 -0.78 18.39 -13.63
C ILE A 57 0.00 19.69 -13.74
N ILE A 58 1.00 19.91 -12.88
CA ILE A 58 1.80 21.16 -12.85
C ILE A 58 2.81 21.22 -14.01
N GLN A 59 3.31 20.07 -14.47
CA GLN A 59 4.30 19.98 -15.55
C GLN A 59 3.66 19.89 -16.96
N ARG A 60 2.33 19.87 -17.03
CA ARG A 60 1.55 20.04 -18.27
C ARG A 60 1.27 21.51 -18.53
#